data_AF-A0A0M0LRL6-F1
#
_entry.id   AF-A0A0M0LRL6-F1
#
_cell.length_a   1.000
_cell.length_b   1.000
_cell.length_c   1.000
_cell.angle_alpha   90.00
_cell.angle_beta   90.00
_cell.angle_gamma   90.00
#
_symmetry.space_group_name_H-M   'P 1'
#
loop_
_entity.id
_entity.type
_entity.pdbx_description
1 polymer ?
#
loop_
_entity_poly.entity_id
_entity_poly.type
_entity_poly.pdbx_seq_one_letter_code
_entity_poly.pdbx_strand_id
1 'polypeptide(L)'
;MTNCTAPGVTLDTIPVMEGHWRQNPRAQYVRKCDLEEACLGGEIAGDTSCVDGHTGPVCDLCVQDPLHFGGRGAPCQLCSDAGDPETTIIAYAIGGAVILIAILVAMAVCKRRATTIAKGVLASVTGKPAEVGDEDEVKGATASPQEMTDPHSTAEAQAIVGRRVLVQGMQQRKDLNGVHAKVIRWNAEASLWDIEMETTGNEKILVVSQLGVIFNVRYPPLYTSVLAAIENINIPIDLLPFGCMVPQLNNFIFDLVLKTATPIILVVLLVFLSRALSTFSGGSGFGAFLAEACSDLWFFIIFLVYPSCSNMTFMFFMRETYEGDGEVFVDLMRADRSINRQEPLYQAFSAYAVVMLGVYPIGVPLLYALMFHRARHQLHEMRLIELTQETDFKLAKLEAEAEATPEKVDEMVRRAIEAREATMKALENLRGELPTTLRKLTAGYELRTYWFEIFECVRKIALIGLPIFFPPGSPPQLIFGLIICFLSYGAYCVYSPYVSDEDDLIAQVAQVIIFFSLVSSLVTNAYPEDPVMQVLLPALLAVPVVLTFIFETPLWEYLRSYTKPDAEGNVGLAGRWFLDFRRYAVRITDRLV
;
A
#
# COMPACT_ATOMS: atom_id res chain seq x y z
N MET A 1 23.13 14.00 27.72
CA MET A 1 24.11 13.43 26.76
C MET A 1 25.40 13.02 27.47
N THR A 2 25.85 13.78 28.47
CA THR A 2 26.96 13.41 29.38
C THR A 2 26.50 13.46 30.84
N ASN A 3 27.19 12.74 31.72
CA ASN A 3 26.93 12.77 33.16
C ASN A 3 28.05 13.51 33.92
N CYS A 4 27.93 14.82 34.10
CA CYS A 4 28.96 15.66 34.73
C CYS A 4 28.82 15.76 36.27
N THR A 5 28.29 14.75 36.94
CA THR A 5 28.06 14.79 38.40
C THR A 5 29.34 14.55 39.22
N ALA A 6 30.36 13.93 38.64
CA ALA A 6 31.63 13.68 39.31
C ALA A 6 32.57 14.92 39.26
N PRO A 7 33.20 15.31 40.38
CA PRO A 7 34.21 16.36 40.39
C PRO A 7 35.53 15.91 39.74
N GLY A 8 36.20 16.81 39.03
CA GLY A 8 37.51 16.54 38.40
C GLY A 8 37.46 15.87 37.02
N VAL A 9 36.27 15.78 36.43
CA VAL A 9 36.08 15.25 35.06
C VAL A 9 36.77 16.15 34.04
N THR A 10 37.57 15.55 33.17
CA THR A 10 38.24 16.22 32.05
C THR A 10 37.58 15.85 30.73
N LEU A 11 37.89 16.54 29.64
CA LEU A 11 37.36 16.18 28.32
C LEU A 11 37.73 14.73 27.97
N ASP A 12 38.94 14.27 28.29
CA ASP A 12 39.35 12.89 27.98
C ASP A 12 38.49 11.85 28.75
N THR A 13 38.16 12.13 30.02
CA THR A 13 37.46 11.21 30.93
C THR A 13 35.97 11.50 31.10
N ILE A 14 35.37 12.35 30.26
CA ILE A 14 33.96 12.71 30.40
C ILE A 14 33.06 11.50 30.13
N PRO A 15 32.21 11.08 31.09
CA PRO A 15 31.34 9.95 30.89
C PRO A 15 30.18 10.34 29.96
N VAL A 16 30.05 9.56 28.88
CA VAL A 16 28.96 9.61 27.91
C VAL A 16 27.83 8.70 28.40
N MET A 17 26.57 9.12 28.21
CA MET A 17 25.43 8.28 28.60
C MET A 17 25.29 7.08 27.64
N GLU A 18 24.69 5.99 28.10
CA GLU A 18 24.30 4.86 27.22
C GLU A 18 23.46 5.35 26.03
N GLY A 19 23.58 4.65 24.89
CA GLY A 19 22.95 5.05 23.63
C GLY A 19 23.57 6.28 22.95
N HIS A 20 24.70 6.77 23.47
CA HIS A 20 25.44 7.87 22.88
C HIS A 20 26.90 7.49 22.62
N TRP A 21 27.46 8.10 21.59
CA TRP A 21 28.81 7.82 21.10
C TRP A 21 29.60 9.11 20.88
N ARG A 22 30.91 9.00 21.08
CA ARG A 22 31.87 10.09 20.92
C ARG A 22 33.07 9.58 20.13
N GLN A 23 33.51 10.33 19.12
CA GLN A 23 34.50 9.82 18.15
C GLN A 23 35.87 9.51 18.78
N ASN A 24 36.34 10.37 19.66
CA ASN A 24 37.63 10.22 20.33
C ASN A 24 37.65 11.01 21.66
N PRO A 25 38.63 10.81 22.54
CA PRO A 25 38.68 11.49 23.85
C PRO A 25 38.70 13.03 23.80
N ARG A 26 39.15 13.62 22.69
CA ARG A 26 39.21 15.08 22.49
C ARG A 26 37.97 15.66 21.81
N ALA A 27 37.10 14.84 21.26
CA ALA A 27 35.90 15.29 20.59
C ALA A 27 34.95 15.95 21.61
N GLN A 28 34.51 17.17 21.30
CA GLN A 28 33.56 17.91 22.15
C GLN A 28 32.10 17.54 21.87
N TYR A 29 31.87 16.77 20.80
CA TYR A 29 30.53 16.43 20.32
C TYR A 29 30.19 14.98 20.68
N VAL A 30 28.98 14.81 21.22
CA VAL A 30 28.38 13.52 21.53
C VAL A 30 27.18 13.33 20.61
N ARG A 31 27.13 12.20 19.90
CA ARG A 31 26.04 11.85 19.00
C ARG A 31 25.21 10.73 19.60
N LYS A 32 23.91 10.72 19.29
CA LYS A 32 23.04 9.61 19.62
C LYS A 32 23.27 8.50 18.60
N CYS A 33 23.32 7.25 19.05
CA CYS A 33 23.42 6.10 18.17
C CYS A 33 22.06 5.77 17.56
N ASP A 34 22.08 5.26 16.32
CA ASP A 34 20.85 4.84 15.64
C ASP A 34 20.24 3.62 16.34
N LEU A 35 21.12 2.69 16.77
CA LEU A 35 20.78 1.60 17.67
C LEU A 35 21.28 1.93 19.09
N GLU A 36 20.37 2.26 20.02
CA GLU A 36 20.75 2.69 21.38
C GLU A 36 21.55 1.61 22.13
N GLU A 37 21.22 0.33 21.93
CA GLU A 37 21.90 -0.81 22.56
C GLU A 37 23.32 -1.08 22.00
N ALA A 38 23.67 -0.54 20.83
CA ALA A 38 25.01 -0.72 20.26
C ALA A 38 26.08 0.14 20.96
N CYS A 39 25.65 1.20 21.66
CA CYS A 39 26.53 2.18 22.29
C CYS A 39 26.50 2.07 23.81
N LEU A 40 27.58 1.52 24.37
CA LEU A 40 27.74 1.32 25.81
C LEU A 40 27.91 2.64 26.57
N GLY A 41 28.42 3.68 25.91
CA GLY A 41 28.76 4.94 26.57
C GLY A 41 29.93 4.80 27.55
N GLY A 42 29.89 5.53 28.66
CA GLY A 42 30.92 5.53 29.70
C GLY A 42 32.07 6.52 29.44
N GLU A 43 33.20 6.31 30.13
CA GLU A 43 34.40 7.18 30.04
C GLU A 43 35.30 6.87 28.82
N ILE A 44 34.82 6.04 27.90
CA ILE A 44 35.53 5.56 26.71
C ILE A 44 34.97 6.21 25.44
N ALA A 45 35.77 6.24 24.37
CA ALA A 45 35.42 6.87 23.10
C ALA A 45 35.85 6.01 21.90
N GLY A 46 35.31 6.31 20.72
CA GLY A 46 35.57 5.56 19.49
C GLY A 46 35.00 4.14 19.57
N ASP A 47 35.65 3.19 18.90
CA ASP A 47 35.16 1.81 18.77
C ASP A 47 35.08 1.07 20.10
N THR A 48 35.89 1.44 21.09
CA THR A 48 35.82 0.83 22.43
C THR A 48 34.51 1.11 23.18
N SER A 49 33.78 2.15 22.76
CA SER A 49 32.45 2.46 23.32
C SER A 49 31.31 1.67 22.68
N CYS A 50 31.62 0.79 21.73
CA CYS A 50 30.68 -0.08 21.06
C CYS A 50 30.57 -1.44 21.77
N VAL A 51 29.37 -2.04 21.69
CA VAL A 51 29.16 -3.43 22.10
C VAL A 51 29.90 -4.40 21.18
N ASP A 52 30.19 -5.61 21.67
CA ASP A 52 30.87 -6.65 20.88
C ASP A 52 30.16 -6.90 19.54
N GLY A 53 30.94 -6.98 18.47
CA GLY A 53 30.43 -7.14 17.09
C GLY A 53 30.15 -5.83 16.36
N HIS A 54 30.04 -4.70 17.07
CA HIS A 54 29.85 -3.37 16.51
C HIS A 54 31.15 -2.54 16.51
N THR A 55 31.28 -1.63 15.55
CA THR A 55 32.45 -0.75 15.38
C THR A 55 32.10 0.51 14.59
N GLY A 56 33.05 1.42 14.47
CA GLY A 56 32.95 2.59 13.62
C GLY A 56 32.08 3.71 14.19
N PRO A 57 31.81 4.74 13.37
CA PRO A 57 31.04 5.90 13.79
C PRO A 57 29.65 5.51 14.29
N VAL A 58 29.29 6.01 15.47
CA VAL A 58 28.03 5.70 16.19
C VAL A 58 27.73 4.19 16.32
N CYS A 59 28.78 3.36 16.32
CA CYS A 59 28.70 1.89 16.46
C CYS A 59 27.79 1.20 15.43
N ASP A 60 27.71 1.78 14.23
CA ASP A 60 26.79 1.33 13.18
C ASP A 60 27.38 0.31 12.20
N LEU A 61 28.70 0.10 12.26
CA LEU A 61 29.41 -0.85 11.40
C LEU A 61 29.61 -2.18 12.13
N CYS A 62 29.72 -3.26 11.38
CA CYS A 62 30.00 -4.58 11.94
C CYS A 62 31.48 -4.95 11.84
N VAL A 63 31.99 -5.59 12.88
CA VAL A 63 33.36 -6.08 12.95
C VAL A 63 33.59 -7.16 11.89
N GLN A 64 34.78 -7.13 11.27
CA GLN A 64 35.13 -8.06 10.18
C GLN A 64 35.84 -9.33 10.67
N ASP A 65 36.39 -9.31 11.90
CA ASP A 65 37.06 -10.46 12.52
C ASP A 65 36.67 -10.58 14.02
N PRO A 66 35.82 -11.55 14.39
CA PRO A 66 35.11 -12.49 13.52
C PRO A 66 34.07 -11.77 12.63
N LEU A 67 33.75 -12.37 11.48
CA LEU A 67 32.90 -11.73 10.47
C LEU A 67 31.45 -11.60 10.95
N HIS A 68 31.00 -10.35 11.10
CA HIS A 68 29.61 -10.00 11.37
C HIS A 68 28.98 -9.29 10.17
N PHE A 69 27.66 -9.43 10.03
CA PHE A 69 26.84 -8.75 9.03
C PHE A 69 25.64 -8.06 9.68
N GLY A 70 24.99 -7.14 8.95
CA GLY A 70 23.95 -6.27 9.49
C GLY A 70 24.38 -4.81 9.46
N GLY A 71 24.34 -4.14 10.62
CA GLY A 71 24.65 -2.71 10.75
C GLY A 71 23.57 -1.82 10.11
N ARG A 72 23.88 -0.54 9.88
CA ARG A 72 22.95 0.43 9.25
C ARG A 72 21.63 0.57 10.02
N GLY A 73 21.73 0.67 11.34
CA GLY A 73 20.60 0.76 12.28
C GLY A 73 20.06 -0.60 12.76
N ALA A 74 20.63 -1.72 12.29
CA ALA A 74 20.28 -3.06 12.74
C ALA A 74 21.42 -3.71 13.56
N PRO A 75 21.12 -4.65 14.46
CA PRO A 75 22.13 -5.36 15.25
C PRO A 75 23.07 -6.18 14.36
N CYS A 76 24.36 -6.19 14.70
CA CYS A 76 25.36 -7.01 14.01
C CYS A 76 25.24 -8.47 14.45
N GLN A 77 25.10 -9.38 13.49
CA GLN A 77 24.96 -10.82 13.71
C GLN A 77 26.21 -11.56 13.21
N LEU A 78 26.61 -12.63 13.91
CA LEU A 78 27.72 -13.47 13.47
C LEU A 78 27.34 -14.27 12.22
N CYS A 79 28.23 -14.27 11.23
CA CYS A 79 28.03 -15.06 10.02
C CYS A 79 28.07 -16.58 10.26
N SER A 80 28.67 -17.06 11.36
CA SER A 80 28.64 -18.48 11.73
C SER A 80 27.23 -18.99 12.02
N ASP A 81 26.32 -18.09 12.40
CA ASP A 81 24.98 -18.41 12.85
C ASP A 81 23.95 -18.28 11.72
N ALA A 82 24.36 -17.70 10.58
CA ALA A 82 23.50 -17.37 9.44
C ALA A 82 23.17 -18.55 8.49
N GLY A 83 23.63 -19.77 8.80
CA GLY A 83 23.46 -20.95 7.95
C GLY A 83 24.31 -20.89 6.66
N ASP A 84 24.01 -21.74 5.67
CA ASP A 84 24.74 -21.76 4.39
C ASP A 84 24.16 -20.70 3.41
N PRO A 85 24.91 -19.61 3.13
CA PRO A 85 24.44 -18.53 2.27
C PRO A 85 24.21 -18.96 0.82
N GLU A 86 24.93 -19.97 0.31
CA GLU A 86 24.77 -20.47 -1.08
C GLU A 86 23.37 -21.03 -1.30
N THR A 87 22.98 -21.95 -0.42
CA THR A 87 21.68 -22.62 -0.49
C THR A 87 20.53 -21.63 -0.34
N THR A 88 20.70 -20.63 0.53
CA THR A 88 19.71 -19.59 0.81
C THR A 88 19.48 -18.72 -0.43
N ILE A 89 20.54 -18.21 -1.05
CA ILE A 89 20.44 -17.35 -2.25
C ILE A 89 19.81 -18.12 -3.42
N ILE A 90 20.26 -19.36 -3.66
CA ILE A 90 19.71 -20.20 -4.73
C ILE A 90 18.23 -20.51 -4.48
N ALA A 91 17.86 -20.84 -3.24
CA ALA A 91 16.48 -21.10 -2.87
C ALA A 91 15.57 -19.87 -3.08
N TYR A 92 16.02 -18.68 -2.71
CA TYR A 92 15.26 -17.44 -2.94
C TYR A 92 15.17 -17.09 -4.44
N ALA A 93 16.24 -17.27 -5.21
CA ALA A 93 16.21 -17.02 -6.65
C ALA A 93 15.25 -17.98 -7.38
N ILE A 94 15.31 -19.28 -7.06
CA ILE A 94 14.39 -20.29 -7.61
C ILE A 94 12.97 -20.02 -7.12
N GLY A 95 12.78 -19.76 -5.84
CA GLY A 95 11.47 -19.45 -5.25
C GLY A 95 10.84 -18.22 -5.87
N GLY A 96 11.60 -17.14 -6.04
CA GLY A 96 11.16 -15.92 -6.71
C GLY A 96 10.77 -16.16 -8.18
N ALA A 97 11.56 -16.95 -8.92
CA ALA A 97 11.23 -17.33 -10.30
C ALA A 97 9.96 -18.20 -10.38
N VAL A 98 9.79 -19.17 -9.47
CA VAL A 98 8.60 -20.03 -9.39
C VAL A 98 7.36 -19.19 -9.07
N ILE A 99 7.45 -18.29 -8.09
CA ILE A 99 6.35 -17.38 -7.72
C ILE A 99 6.00 -16.47 -8.91
N LEU A 100 7.00 -15.91 -9.59
CA LEU A 100 6.78 -15.06 -10.77
C LEU A 100 6.05 -15.83 -11.88
N ILE A 101 6.48 -17.06 -12.17
CA ILE A 101 5.83 -17.92 -13.17
C ILE A 101 4.41 -18.27 -12.72
N ALA A 102 4.20 -18.61 -11.45
CA ALA A 102 2.88 -18.92 -10.89
C ALA A 102 1.93 -17.72 -11.02
N ILE A 103 2.39 -16.51 -10.71
CA ILE A 103 1.61 -15.26 -10.88
C ILE A 103 1.25 -15.05 -12.36
N LEU A 104 2.21 -15.21 -13.27
CA LEU A 104 1.96 -15.07 -14.72
C LEU A 104 0.94 -16.09 -15.23
N VAL A 105 1.07 -17.36 -14.82
CA VAL A 105 0.13 -18.43 -15.18
C VAL A 105 -1.23 -18.16 -14.57
N ALA A 106 -1.31 -17.77 -13.30
CA ALA A 106 -2.57 -17.44 -12.63
C ALA A 106 -3.30 -16.29 -13.34
N MET A 107 -2.60 -15.19 -13.64
CA MET A 107 -3.18 -14.08 -14.41
C MET A 107 -3.67 -14.52 -15.78
N ALA A 108 -2.89 -15.32 -16.51
CA ALA A 108 -3.27 -15.82 -17.83
C ALA A 108 -4.50 -16.77 -17.75
N VAL A 109 -4.56 -17.65 -16.74
CA VAL A 109 -5.68 -18.56 -16.51
C VAL A 109 -6.94 -17.80 -16.11
N CYS A 110 -6.84 -16.83 -15.19
CA CYS A 110 -7.95 -15.99 -14.76
C CYS A 110 -8.52 -15.20 -15.95
N LYS A 111 -7.66 -14.58 -16.76
CA LYS A 111 -8.11 -13.88 -17.98
C LYS A 111 -8.77 -14.81 -18.98
N ARG A 112 -8.19 -16.00 -19.24
CA ARG A 112 -8.78 -16.99 -20.13
C ARG A 112 -10.17 -17.42 -19.65
N ARG A 113 -10.32 -17.70 -18.35
CA ARG A 113 -11.61 -18.06 -17.73
C ARG A 113 -12.62 -16.92 -17.89
N ALA A 114 -12.23 -15.68 -17.56
CA ALA A 114 -13.09 -14.51 -17.69
C ALA A 114 -13.56 -14.30 -19.15
N THR A 115 -12.67 -14.42 -20.13
CA THR A 115 -13.03 -14.30 -21.56
C THR A 115 -13.96 -15.44 -22.01
N THR A 116 -13.75 -16.66 -21.52
CA THR A 116 -14.59 -17.81 -21.87
C THR A 116 -16.00 -17.65 -21.28
N ILE A 117 -16.09 -17.23 -20.02
CA ILE A 117 -17.36 -16.94 -19.35
C ILE A 117 -18.09 -15.81 -20.06
N ALA A 118 -17.42 -14.70 -20.36
CA ALA A 118 -18.01 -13.57 -21.07
C ALA A 118 -18.54 -13.97 -22.45
N LYS A 119 -17.80 -14.78 -23.21
CA LYS A 119 -18.28 -15.33 -24.50
C LYS A 119 -19.48 -16.26 -24.32
N GLY A 120 -19.49 -17.10 -23.29
CA GLY A 120 -20.62 -17.98 -22.97
C GLY A 120 -21.89 -17.22 -22.61
N VAL A 121 -21.77 -16.19 -21.76
CA VAL A 121 -22.88 -15.30 -21.39
C VAL A 121 -23.36 -14.49 -22.60
N LEU A 122 -22.45 -13.95 -23.43
CA LEU A 122 -22.83 -13.22 -24.64
C LEU A 122 -23.55 -14.13 -25.65
N ALA A 123 -23.11 -15.39 -25.79
CA ALA A 123 -23.76 -16.38 -26.64
C ALA A 123 -25.17 -16.75 -26.13
N SER A 124 -25.35 -16.88 -24.81
CA SER A 124 -26.67 -17.13 -24.22
C SER A 124 -27.62 -15.94 -24.36
N VAL A 125 -27.10 -14.70 -24.36
CA VAL A 125 -27.89 -13.46 -24.50
C VAL A 125 -28.22 -13.13 -25.95
N THR A 126 -27.34 -13.43 -26.90
CA THR A 126 -27.51 -13.02 -28.31
C THR A 126 -28.20 -14.04 -29.21
N GLY A 127 -28.50 -15.25 -28.71
CA GLY A 127 -29.32 -16.24 -29.43
C GLY A 127 -28.77 -16.65 -30.80
N LYS A 128 -27.48 -16.44 -31.08
CA LYS A 128 -26.83 -16.91 -32.31
C LYS A 128 -26.16 -18.26 -32.04
N PRO A 129 -26.51 -19.33 -32.79
CA PRO A 129 -25.84 -20.61 -32.62
C PRO A 129 -24.38 -20.47 -33.09
N ALA A 130 -23.44 -20.82 -32.21
CA ALA A 130 -22.12 -21.23 -32.65
C ALA A 130 -22.28 -22.61 -33.30
N GLU A 131 -21.85 -22.74 -34.55
CA GLU A 131 -21.72 -24.04 -35.21
C GLU A 131 -20.74 -24.91 -34.42
N VAL A 132 -21.27 -25.92 -33.75
CA VAL A 132 -20.55 -27.10 -33.27
C VAL A 132 -21.41 -28.29 -33.66
N GLY A 133 -20.79 -29.23 -34.39
CA GLY A 133 -21.45 -30.42 -34.90
C GLY A 133 -21.97 -31.34 -33.81
N ASP A 134 -23.10 -31.97 -34.15
CA ASP A 134 -23.57 -33.30 -33.73
C ASP A 134 -23.16 -33.77 -32.33
N GLU A 135 -24.08 -33.68 -31.36
CA GLU A 135 -25.00 -34.77 -31.03
C GLU A 135 -25.94 -34.38 -29.88
N ASP A 136 -27.15 -34.94 -29.96
CA ASP A 136 -28.20 -35.10 -28.94
C ASP A 136 -29.15 -33.94 -28.61
N GLU A 137 -30.26 -33.99 -29.36
CA GLU A 137 -31.59 -33.48 -29.06
C GLU A 137 -32.05 -33.82 -27.63
N VAL A 138 -32.21 -32.80 -26.76
CA VAL A 138 -33.09 -32.91 -25.58
C VAL A 138 -34.12 -31.78 -25.61
N LYS A 139 -35.37 -32.22 -25.70
CA LYS A 139 -36.60 -31.43 -25.78
C LYS A 139 -36.79 -30.54 -24.55
N GLY A 140 -37.48 -29.43 -24.78
CA GLY A 140 -37.65 -28.35 -23.82
C GLY A 140 -38.30 -28.75 -22.49
N ALA A 141 -37.94 -28.00 -21.46
CA ALA A 141 -38.71 -27.86 -20.24
C ALA A 141 -38.59 -26.42 -19.73
N THR A 142 -39.71 -25.70 -19.79
CA THR A 142 -39.93 -24.47 -19.04
C THR A 142 -39.90 -24.85 -17.55
N ALA A 143 -38.81 -24.56 -16.84
CA ALA A 143 -38.68 -24.88 -15.42
C ALA A 143 -39.23 -23.71 -14.58
N SER A 144 -40.35 -23.96 -13.90
CA SER A 144 -40.78 -23.17 -12.75
C SER A 144 -39.74 -23.31 -11.62
N PRO A 145 -39.54 -22.29 -10.75
CA PRO A 145 -38.64 -22.42 -9.60
C PRO A 145 -39.12 -23.58 -8.72
N GLN A 146 -38.30 -24.62 -8.57
CA GLN A 146 -38.52 -25.68 -7.58
C GLN A 146 -37.70 -25.34 -6.33
N GLU A 147 -38.34 -25.34 -5.16
CA GLU A 147 -37.65 -25.26 -3.86
C GLU A 147 -36.71 -26.45 -3.69
N MET A 148 -35.50 -26.18 -3.18
CA MET A 148 -34.46 -27.18 -2.97
C MET A 148 -34.71 -27.92 -1.65
N THR A 149 -35.01 -29.22 -1.73
CA THR A 149 -35.17 -30.10 -0.57
C THR A 149 -33.84 -30.77 -0.19
N ASP A 150 -33.72 -31.22 1.06
CA ASP A 150 -32.54 -31.93 1.55
C ASP A 150 -32.30 -33.25 0.78
N PRO A 151 -31.05 -33.61 0.46
CA PRO A 151 -30.74 -34.78 -0.34
C PRO A 151 -30.91 -36.07 0.48
N HIS A 152 -31.53 -37.10 -0.11
CA HIS A 152 -31.71 -38.41 0.55
C HIS A 152 -30.54 -39.36 0.30
N SER A 153 -29.65 -39.04 -0.64
CA SER A 153 -28.42 -39.80 -0.93
C SER A 153 -27.25 -38.91 -1.35
N THR A 154 -26.02 -39.42 -1.21
CA THR A 154 -24.79 -38.72 -1.61
C THR A 154 -24.73 -38.43 -3.12
N ALA A 155 -25.34 -39.30 -3.94
CA ALA A 155 -25.42 -39.12 -5.39
C ALA A 155 -26.35 -37.96 -5.79
N GLU A 156 -27.46 -37.78 -5.06
CA GLU A 156 -28.36 -36.63 -5.24
C GLU A 156 -27.69 -35.32 -4.83
N ALA A 157 -26.91 -35.34 -3.74
CA ALA A 157 -26.17 -34.16 -3.31
C ALA A 157 -25.18 -33.67 -4.38
N GLN A 158 -24.48 -34.60 -5.05
CA GLN A 158 -23.53 -34.28 -6.12
C GLN A 158 -24.17 -33.76 -7.41
N ALA A 159 -25.43 -34.11 -7.70
CA ALA A 159 -26.15 -33.62 -8.88
C ALA A 159 -26.56 -32.14 -8.79
N ILE A 160 -26.53 -31.57 -7.57
CA ILE A 160 -26.95 -30.20 -7.26
C ILE A 160 -25.74 -29.26 -7.08
N VAL A 161 -24.56 -29.82 -6.77
CA VAL A 161 -23.30 -29.06 -6.66
C VAL A 161 -23.02 -28.29 -7.95
N GLY A 162 -22.73 -27.00 -7.82
CA GLY A 162 -22.44 -26.08 -8.90
C GLY A 162 -23.65 -25.35 -9.48
N ARG A 163 -24.88 -25.68 -9.06
CA ARG A 163 -26.09 -24.95 -9.47
C ARG A 163 -26.16 -23.57 -8.82
N ARG A 164 -26.69 -22.61 -9.57
CA ARG A 164 -27.02 -21.27 -9.09
C ARG A 164 -28.40 -21.30 -8.44
N VAL A 165 -28.46 -20.84 -7.20
CA VAL A 165 -29.68 -20.83 -6.37
C VAL A 165 -29.94 -19.41 -5.88
N LEU A 166 -31.21 -19.07 -5.67
CA LEU A 166 -31.62 -17.82 -5.05
C LEU A 166 -31.81 -18.08 -3.55
N VAL A 167 -31.06 -17.38 -2.71
CA VAL A 167 -31.15 -17.55 -1.27
C VAL A 167 -32.45 -16.91 -0.76
N GLN A 168 -33.28 -17.64 -0.01
CA GLN A 168 -34.49 -17.12 0.62
C GLN A 168 -34.69 -17.74 2.02
N GLY A 169 -35.35 -17.02 2.93
CA GLY A 169 -35.72 -17.54 4.25
C GLY A 169 -34.61 -17.60 5.30
N MET A 170 -33.42 -17.04 5.04
CA MET A 170 -32.32 -17.05 6.01
C MET A 170 -32.65 -16.17 7.22
N GLN A 171 -32.84 -16.78 8.41
CA GLN A 171 -33.28 -16.07 9.62
C GLN A 171 -32.17 -15.25 10.27
N GLN A 172 -30.92 -15.73 10.21
CA GLN A 172 -29.76 -15.08 10.84
C GLN A 172 -29.15 -13.96 9.99
N ARG A 173 -29.29 -14.02 8.66
CA ARG A 173 -28.77 -13.03 7.69
C ARG A 173 -29.82 -12.72 6.62
N LYS A 174 -30.84 -11.96 7.03
CA LYS A 174 -31.99 -11.61 6.17
C LYS A 174 -31.60 -10.75 4.98
N ASP A 175 -30.49 -10.04 5.07
CA ASP A 175 -29.85 -9.23 4.03
C ASP A 175 -29.41 -10.04 2.81
N LEU A 176 -29.17 -11.34 3.00
CA LEU A 176 -28.74 -12.24 1.93
C LEU A 176 -29.91 -12.92 1.21
N ASN A 177 -31.16 -12.67 1.65
CA ASN A 177 -32.34 -13.15 0.94
C ASN A 177 -32.55 -12.34 -0.35
N GLY A 178 -32.64 -13.03 -1.48
CA GLY A 178 -32.75 -12.43 -2.81
C GLY A 178 -31.41 -12.35 -3.57
N VAL A 179 -30.30 -12.81 -2.98
CA VAL A 179 -28.98 -12.85 -3.63
C VAL A 179 -28.77 -14.22 -4.27
N HIS A 180 -28.13 -14.24 -5.44
CA HIS A 180 -27.74 -15.48 -6.11
C HIS A 180 -26.46 -16.06 -5.49
N ALA A 181 -26.49 -17.36 -5.20
CA ALA A 181 -25.36 -18.10 -4.66
C ALA A 181 -25.15 -19.40 -5.46
N LYS A 182 -23.94 -19.94 -5.40
CA LYS A 182 -23.56 -21.21 -6.03
C LYS A 182 -23.42 -22.29 -4.96
N VAL A 183 -24.05 -23.44 -5.17
CA VAL A 183 -23.97 -24.56 -4.23
C VAL A 183 -22.59 -25.23 -4.33
N ILE A 184 -21.86 -25.29 -3.21
CA ILE A 184 -20.51 -25.89 -3.15
C ILE A 184 -20.59 -27.37 -2.80
N ARG A 185 -21.27 -27.72 -1.69
CA ARG A 185 -21.40 -29.10 -1.19
C ARG A 185 -22.47 -29.20 -0.11
N TRP A 186 -22.95 -30.42 0.15
CA TRP A 186 -23.77 -30.73 1.32
C TRP A 186 -22.88 -31.01 2.54
N ASN A 187 -23.13 -30.32 3.65
CA ASN A 187 -22.50 -30.59 4.94
C ASN A 187 -23.42 -31.52 5.76
N ALA A 188 -23.09 -32.82 5.76
CA ALA A 188 -23.89 -33.84 6.42
C ALA A 188 -23.88 -33.75 7.96
N GLU A 189 -22.86 -33.14 8.57
CA GLU A 189 -22.78 -32.98 10.03
C GLU A 189 -23.68 -31.85 10.54
N ALA A 190 -23.86 -30.80 9.72
CA ALA A 190 -24.68 -29.65 10.06
C ALA A 190 -26.09 -29.69 9.45
N SER A 191 -26.37 -30.68 8.57
CA SER A 191 -27.59 -30.74 7.73
C SER A 191 -27.84 -29.43 6.97
N LEU A 192 -26.78 -28.84 6.39
CA LEU A 192 -26.83 -27.57 5.69
C LEU A 192 -26.05 -27.62 4.36
N TRP A 193 -26.47 -26.79 3.41
CA TRP A 193 -25.73 -26.57 2.16
C TRP A 193 -24.66 -25.50 2.35
N ASP A 194 -23.41 -25.82 1.99
CA ASP A 194 -22.36 -24.83 1.82
C ASP A 194 -22.57 -24.10 0.50
N ILE A 195 -22.70 -22.78 0.55
CA ILE A 195 -22.97 -21.93 -0.61
C ILE A 195 -21.95 -20.80 -0.73
N GLU A 196 -21.53 -20.50 -1.96
CA GLU A 196 -20.64 -19.38 -2.31
C GLU A 196 -21.49 -18.22 -2.85
N MET A 197 -21.45 -17.05 -2.20
CA MET A 197 -22.21 -15.89 -2.65
C MET A 197 -21.45 -15.16 -3.75
N GLU A 198 -22.15 -14.80 -4.83
CA GLU A 198 -21.56 -13.97 -5.89
C GLU A 198 -21.48 -12.51 -5.39
N THR A 199 -20.37 -12.14 -4.75
CA THR A 199 -20.10 -10.77 -4.31
C THR A 199 -19.44 -9.96 -5.42
N THR A 200 -19.91 -8.74 -5.63
CA THR A 200 -19.26 -7.73 -6.46
C THR A 200 -18.11 -7.08 -5.69
N GLY A 201 -16.87 -7.46 -6.03
CA GLY A 201 -15.72 -6.53 -6.04
C GLY A 201 -14.87 -6.34 -4.77
N ASN A 202 -13.60 -6.77 -4.91
CA ASN A 202 -12.34 -6.15 -4.43
C ASN A 202 -11.89 -6.32 -2.97
N GLU A 203 -10.95 -7.26 -2.79
CA GLU A 203 -10.00 -7.31 -1.68
C GLU A 203 -9.14 -6.04 -1.63
N LYS A 204 -9.21 -5.29 -0.53
CA LYS A 204 -8.31 -4.17 -0.22
C LYS A 204 -6.98 -4.73 0.28
N ILE A 205 -5.94 -4.72 -0.56
CA ILE A 205 -4.55 -4.98 -0.16
C ILE A 205 -4.05 -3.73 0.58
N LEU A 206 -3.88 -3.85 1.89
CA LEU A 206 -3.26 -2.81 2.72
C LEU A 206 -1.74 -2.80 2.43
N VAL A 207 -1.29 -1.91 1.55
CA VAL A 207 0.14 -1.66 1.34
C VAL A 207 0.62 -0.71 2.45
N VAL A 208 1.15 -1.28 3.52
CA VAL A 208 1.83 -0.53 4.58
C VAL A 208 3.21 -0.10 4.05
N SER A 209 3.39 1.17 3.69
CA SER A 209 4.69 1.68 3.26
C SER A 209 5.43 2.42 4.39
N GLN A 210 6.71 2.08 4.53
CA GLN A 210 7.67 2.56 5.52
C GLN A 210 7.86 4.09 5.50
N LEU A 211 7.62 4.73 6.65
CA LEU A 211 8.03 6.12 6.95
C LEU A 211 9.38 6.21 7.72
N GLY A 212 9.90 5.07 8.19
CA GLY A 212 10.89 5.03 9.27
C GLY A 212 12.31 5.47 8.95
N VAL A 213 12.70 5.59 7.68
CA VAL A 213 14.14 5.78 7.33
C VAL A 213 14.49 7.24 7.00
N ILE A 214 13.49 8.11 6.80
CA ILE A 214 13.71 9.46 6.25
C ILE A 214 13.54 10.50 7.34
N PHE A 215 12.44 10.37 8.06
CA PHE A 215 12.22 11.04 9.32
C PHE A 215 12.75 10.05 10.36
N ASN A 216 13.72 10.45 11.18
CA ASN A 216 14.13 9.66 12.34
C ASN A 216 12.99 9.75 13.39
N VAL A 217 11.87 9.07 13.08
CA VAL A 217 10.59 9.23 13.79
C VAL A 217 10.70 8.53 15.13
N ARG A 218 10.71 9.31 16.20
CA ARG A 218 10.59 8.74 17.55
C ARG A 218 9.12 8.51 17.86
N TYR A 219 8.75 7.24 17.99
CA TYR A 219 7.38 6.87 18.35
C TYR A 219 7.22 6.65 19.86
N PRO A 220 6.00 6.80 20.40
CA PRO A 220 5.70 6.43 21.79
C PRO A 220 5.90 4.92 22.05
N PRO A 221 6.31 4.50 23.26
CA PRO A 221 6.62 3.10 23.59
C PRO A 221 5.47 2.11 23.36
N LEU A 222 4.22 2.54 23.61
CA LEU A 222 3.04 1.71 23.36
C LEU A 222 2.88 1.38 21.86
N TYR A 223 3.19 2.34 20.99
CA TYR A 223 3.03 2.21 19.55
C TYR A 223 4.14 1.36 18.94
N THR A 224 5.39 1.52 19.39
CA THR A 224 6.52 0.68 18.95
C THR A 224 6.29 -0.80 19.26
N SER A 225 5.68 -1.13 20.40
CA SER A 225 5.34 -2.52 20.75
C SER A 225 4.31 -3.15 19.81
N VAL A 226 3.33 -2.36 19.33
CA VAL A 226 2.35 -2.81 18.34
C VAL A 226 2.98 -2.92 16.95
N LEU A 227 3.81 -1.95 16.56
CA LEU A 227 4.54 -2.01 15.30
C LEU A 227 5.49 -3.20 15.23
N ALA A 228 6.21 -3.52 16.30
CA ALA A 228 7.09 -4.69 16.37
C ALA A 228 6.34 -6.01 16.12
N ALA A 229 5.08 -6.11 16.54
CA ALA A 229 4.24 -7.27 16.25
C ALA A 229 3.81 -7.36 14.77
N ILE A 230 3.74 -6.22 14.07
CA ILE A 230 3.40 -6.10 12.65
C ILE A 230 4.66 -6.22 11.76
N GLU A 231 5.83 -5.82 12.24
CA GLU A 231 7.11 -5.87 11.52
C GLU A 231 7.53 -7.29 11.13
N ASN A 232 7.05 -8.34 11.80
CA ASN A 232 7.25 -9.74 11.40
C ASN A 232 6.64 -10.10 10.02
N ILE A 233 5.85 -9.22 9.42
CA ILE A 233 5.27 -9.38 8.07
C ILE A 233 6.11 -8.65 7.02
N ASN A 234 6.97 -7.71 7.42
CA ASN A 234 7.84 -6.98 6.52
C ASN A 234 9.10 -7.82 6.31
N ILE A 235 9.34 -8.36 5.12
CA ILE A 235 10.57 -9.08 4.81
C ILE A 235 11.59 -8.06 4.29
N PRO A 236 12.52 -7.54 5.12
CA PRO A 236 13.61 -6.73 4.60
C PRO A 236 14.48 -7.59 3.67
N ILE A 237 14.86 -7.03 2.53
CA ILE A 237 15.81 -7.65 1.58
C ILE A 237 17.20 -7.84 2.22
N ASP A 238 17.43 -7.20 3.37
CA ASP A 238 18.63 -7.34 4.21
C ASP A 238 18.77 -8.74 4.83
N LEU A 239 17.77 -9.61 4.64
CA LEU A 239 17.80 -11.02 5.06
C LEU A 239 18.65 -11.94 4.16
N LEU A 240 19.18 -11.43 3.05
CA LEU A 240 20.11 -12.20 2.22
C LEU A 240 21.55 -11.98 2.75
N PRO A 241 22.23 -13.03 3.28
CA PRO A 241 23.56 -12.90 3.88
C PRO A 241 24.66 -12.77 2.82
N PHE A 242 24.48 -11.91 1.80
CA PHE A 242 25.52 -11.63 0.79
C PHE A 242 26.82 -11.16 1.45
N GLY A 243 26.69 -10.41 2.55
CA GLY A 243 27.84 -9.95 3.34
C GLY A 243 28.64 -11.05 4.02
N CYS A 244 28.03 -12.19 4.33
CA CYS A 244 28.75 -13.34 4.88
C CYS A 244 29.55 -14.11 3.82
N MET A 245 29.15 -13.99 2.57
CA MET A 245 29.76 -14.71 1.45
C MET A 245 30.86 -13.88 0.77
N VAL A 246 30.55 -12.61 0.52
CA VAL A 246 31.46 -11.64 -0.09
C VAL A 246 31.32 -10.36 0.73
N PRO A 247 32.19 -10.13 1.74
CA PRO A 247 32.13 -8.95 2.59
C PRO A 247 32.12 -7.63 1.82
N GLN A 248 32.77 -7.62 0.65
CA GLN A 248 32.83 -6.47 -0.26
C GLN A 248 31.48 -6.13 -0.90
N LEU A 249 30.49 -7.02 -0.85
CA LEU A 249 29.11 -6.76 -1.29
C LEU A 249 28.21 -6.30 -0.14
N ASN A 250 28.68 -6.33 1.11
CA ASN A 250 27.94 -5.81 2.27
C ASN A 250 28.05 -4.28 2.34
N ASN A 251 27.56 -3.60 1.31
CA ASN A 251 27.54 -2.15 1.27
C ASN A 251 26.30 -1.65 0.53
N PHE A 252 25.92 -0.41 0.83
CA PHE A 252 24.75 0.23 0.27
C PHE A 252 24.81 0.42 -1.25
N ILE A 253 26.00 0.54 -1.86
CA ILE A 253 26.12 0.69 -3.32
C ILE A 253 25.64 -0.58 -4.02
N PHE A 254 25.99 -1.76 -3.51
CA PHE A 254 25.48 -3.02 -4.03
C PHE A 254 23.96 -3.11 -3.88
N ASP A 255 23.42 -2.75 -2.72
CA ASP A 255 21.97 -2.74 -2.48
C ASP A 255 21.24 -1.77 -3.41
N LEU A 256 21.82 -0.59 -3.66
CA LEU A 256 21.29 0.39 -4.60
C LEU A 256 21.23 -0.21 -6.01
N VAL A 257 22.32 -0.80 -6.50
CA VAL A 257 22.38 -1.41 -7.84
C VAL A 257 21.40 -2.57 -7.93
N LEU A 258 21.36 -3.46 -6.95
CA LEU A 258 20.47 -4.62 -6.96
C LEU A 258 18.99 -4.18 -6.94
N LYS A 259 18.61 -3.26 -6.04
CA LYS A 259 17.22 -2.78 -5.91
C LYS A 259 16.75 -1.97 -7.12
N THR A 260 17.65 -1.24 -7.80
CA THR A 260 17.28 -0.39 -8.95
C THR A 260 17.48 -1.06 -10.32
N ALA A 261 18.51 -1.89 -10.50
CA ALA A 261 18.74 -2.56 -11.78
C ALA A 261 17.79 -3.76 -11.98
N THR A 262 17.48 -4.51 -10.91
CA THR A 262 16.65 -5.72 -11.02
C THR A 262 15.26 -5.44 -11.60
N PRO A 263 14.50 -4.42 -11.15
CA PRO A 263 13.22 -4.11 -11.76
C PRO A 263 13.33 -3.71 -13.23
N ILE A 264 14.38 -2.98 -13.63
CA ILE A 264 14.61 -2.58 -15.03
C ILE A 264 14.85 -3.82 -15.89
N ILE A 265 15.75 -4.71 -15.46
CA ILE A 265 16.05 -5.96 -16.16
C ILE A 265 14.80 -6.82 -16.28
N LEU A 266 14.03 -6.95 -15.20
CA LEU A 266 12.78 -7.71 -15.17
C LEU A 266 11.72 -7.11 -16.10
N VAL A 267 11.55 -5.79 -16.12
CA VAL A 267 10.63 -5.11 -17.04
C VAL A 267 11.07 -5.33 -18.50
N VAL A 268 12.36 -5.19 -18.82
CA VAL A 268 12.88 -5.42 -20.18
C VAL A 268 12.64 -6.87 -20.60
N LEU A 269 12.89 -7.83 -19.71
CA LEU A 269 12.59 -9.25 -19.94
C LEU A 269 11.10 -9.49 -20.18
N LEU A 270 10.22 -8.98 -19.31
CA LEU A 270 8.77 -9.15 -19.46
C LEU A 270 8.23 -8.52 -20.76
N VAL A 271 8.75 -7.35 -21.16
CA VAL A 271 8.40 -6.72 -22.43
C VAL A 271 8.90 -7.57 -23.61
N PHE A 272 10.11 -8.11 -23.54
CA PHE A 272 10.64 -9.02 -24.55
C PHE A 272 9.82 -10.31 -24.65
N LEU A 273 9.54 -10.97 -23.52
CA LEU A 273 8.70 -12.17 -23.46
C LEU A 273 7.29 -11.90 -24.00
N SER A 274 6.68 -10.76 -23.65
CA SER A 274 5.36 -10.38 -24.15
C SER A 274 5.36 -10.24 -25.69
N ARG A 275 6.38 -9.59 -26.25
CA ARG A 275 6.53 -9.46 -27.72
C ARG A 275 6.82 -10.80 -28.39
N ALA A 276 7.73 -11.60 -27.84
CA ALA A 276 8.04 -12.92 -28.37
C ALA A 276 6.78 -13.82 -28.38
N LEU A 277 6.09 -13.94 -27.25
CA LEU A 277 4.88 -14.75 -27.11
C LEU A 277 3.75 -14.27 -28.03
N SER A 278 3.55 -12.96 -28.19
CA SER A 278 2.54 -12.43 -29.13
C SER A 278 2.88 -12.75 -30.60
N THR A 279 4.16 -12.74 -30.98
CA THR A 279 4.58 -13.15 -32.33
C THR A 279 4.45 -14.65 -32.57
N PHE A 280 4.87 -15.49 -31.60
CA PHE A 280 4.84 -16.96 -31.76
C PHE A 280 3.44 -17.57 -31.65
N SER A 281 2.54 -16.98 -30.86
CA SER A 281 1.18 -17.50 -30.68
C SER A 281 0.20 -17.12 -31.80
N GLY A 282 0.64 -16.31 -32.79
CA GLY A 282 -0.22 -15.88 -33.89
C GLY A 282 -1.50 -15.16 -33.44
N GLY A 283 -1.51 -14.58 -32.23
CA GLY A 283 -2.66 -13.88 -31.65
C GLY A 283 -3.77 -14.78 -31.09
N SER A 284 -3.60 -16.10 -30.99
CA SER A 284 -4.62 -17.01 -30.45
C SER A 284 -4.05 -18.06 -29.48
N GLY A 285 -4.90 -18.57 -28.59
CA GLY A 285 -4.53 -19.60 -27.61
C GLY A 285 -3.92 -19.07 -26.31
N PHE A 286 -3.36 -19.97 -25.49
CA PHE A 286 -2.84 -19.65 -24.16
C PHE A 286 -1.63 -18.68 -24.19
N GLY A 287 -0.82 -18.73 -25.25
CA GLY A 287 0.33 -17.83 -25.42
C GLY A 287 -0.04 -16.36 -25.53
N ALA A 288 -1.20 -16.03 -26.12
CA ALA A 288 -1.69 -14.65 -26.20
C ALA A 288 -2.09 -14.12 -24.81
N PHE A 289 -2.76 -14.93 -24.00
CA PHE A 289 -3.09 -14.57 -22.60
C PHE A 289 -1.83 -14.40 -21.75
N LEU A 290 -0.80 -15.22 -21.96
CA LEU A 290 0.48 -15.09 -21.27
C LEU A 290 1.22 -13.81 -21.69
N ALA A 291 1.20 -13.46 -22.98
CA ALA A 291 1.76 -12.19 -23.48
C ALA A 291 1.08 -10.97 -22.83
N GLU A 292 -0.24 -11.00 -22.69
CA GLU A 292 -1.02 -9.95 -22.03
C GLU A 292 -0.74 -9.89 -20.53
N ALA A 293 -0.61 -11.04 -19.86
CA ALA A 293 -0.22 -11.13 -18.45
C ALA A 293 1.19 -10.54 -18.21
N CYS A 294 2.15 -10.82 -19.08
CA CYS A 294 3.48 -10.20 -19.04
C CYS A 294 3.41 -8.67 -19.21
N SER A 295 2.58 -8.19 -20.16
CA SER A 295 2.37 -6.75 -20.36
C SER A 295 1.76 -6.07 -19.13
N ASP A 296 0.87 -6.77 -18.46
CA ASP A 296 0.18 -6.26 -17.28
C ASP A 296 1.09 -6.22 -16.06
N LEU A 297 1.96 -7.22 -15.93
CA LEU A 297 2.85 -7.37 -14.79
C LEU A 297 3.96 -6.32 -14.78
N TRP A 298 4.59 -6.00 -15.92
CA TRP A 298 5.69 -5.02 -15.93
C TRP A 298 5.22 -3.63 -15.50
N PHE A 299 4.00 -3.24 -15.87
CA PHE A 299 3.43 -1.95 -15.46
C PHE A 299 3.15 -1.92 -13.95
N PHE A 300 2.61 -3.02 -13.42
CA PHE A 300 2.40 -3.18 -11.98
C PHE A 300 3.71 -3.15 -11.19
N ILE A 301 4.78 -3.78 -11.72
CA ILE A 301 6.12 -3.72 -11.12
C ILE A 301 6.60 -2.28 -11.02
N ILE A 302 6.48 -1.45 -12.06
CA ILE A 302 6.90 -0.03 -12.01
C ILE A 302 6.17 0.71 -10.89
N PHE A 303 4.86 0.52 -10.77
CA PHE A 303 4.07 1.14 -9.70
C PHE A 303 4.54 0.71 -8.30
N LEU A 304 4.82 -0.58 -8.09
CA LEU A 304 5.28 -1.12 -6.81
C LEU A 304 6.69 -0.67 -6.43
N VAL A 305 7.63 -0.68 -7.38
CA VAL A 305 9.04 -0.39 -7.09
C VAL A 305 9.34 1.10 -7.03
N TYR A 306 8.47 1.95 -7.59
CA TYR A 306 8.64 3.40 -7.63
C TYR A 306 9.00 4.03 -6.28
N PRO A 307 8.24 3.86 -5.19
CA PRO A 307 8.55 4.50 -3.91
C PRO A 307 9.88 4.01 -3.33
N SER A 308 10.13 2.70 -3.37
CA SER A 308 11.33 2.09 -2.80
C SER A 308 12.61 2.49 -3.58
N CYS A 309 12.57 2.39 -4.91
CA CYS A 309 13.70 2.78 -5.77
C CYS A 309 13.99 4.28 -5.67
N SER A 310 12.94 5.12 -5.69
CA SER A 310 13.09 6.57 -5.55
C SER A 310 13.76 6.92 -4.23
N ASN A 311 13.30 6.34 -3.12
CA ASN A 311 13.88 6.55 -1.80
C ASN A 311 15.38 6.20 -1.76
N MET A 312 15.75 5.01 -2.25
CA MET A 312 17.13 4.54 -2.28
C MET A 312 18.05 5.48 -3.09
N THR A 313 17.56 6.01 -4.22
CA THR A 313 18.35 6.95 -5.03
C THR A 313 18.63 8.26 -4.32
N PHE A 314 17.71 8.77 -3.50
CA PHE A 314 17.98 9.95 -2.70
C PHE A 314 18.90 9.66 -1.50
N MET A 315 18.76 8.48 -0.87
CA MET A 315 19.62 8.06 0.25
C MET A 315 21.10 8.02 -0.11
N PHE A 316 21.46 7.70 -1.36
CA PHE A 316 22.84 7.73 -1.85
C PHE A 316 23.51 9.11 -1.68
N PHE A 317 22.74 10.20 -1.80
CA PHE A 317 23.26 11.56 -1.68
C PHE A 317 23.28 12.10 -0.25
N MET A 318 22.74 11.34 0.72
CA MET A 318 22.81 11.71 2.12
C MET A 318 24.24 11.67 2.64
N ARG A 319 24.67 12.78 3.24
CA ARG A 319 26.00 12.91 3.83
C ARG A 319 25.93 13.03 5.35
N GLU A 320 26.99 12.59 6.01
CA GLU A 320 27.26 12.83 7.42
C GLU A 320 28.72 13.25 7.59
N THR A 321 28.94 14.45 8.16
CA THR A 321 30.27 15.00 8.41
C THR A 321 30.58 15.06 9.89
N TYR A 322 31.86 14.82 10.21
CA TYR A 322 32.40 14.93 11.56
C TYR A 322 33.47 16.01 11.53
N GLU A 323 33.07 17.25 11.74
CA GLU A 323 33.93 18.44 11.60
C GLU A 323 34.00 19.27 12.89
N GLY A 324 33.50 18.74 14.00
CA GLY A 324 33.49 19.44 15.27
C GLY A 324 34.88 19.62 15.89
N ASP A 325 34.98 20.54 16.84
CA ASP A 325 36.18 20.74 17.64
C ASP A 325 36.65 19.43 18.31
N GLY A 326 37.90 19.07 18.04
CA GLY A 326 38.53 17.83 18.53
C GLY A 326 38.14 16.56 17.76
N GLU A 327 37.30 16.68 16.72
CA GLU A 327 36.98 15.57 15.82
C GLU A 327 38.02 15.41 14.70
N VAL A 328 38.19 14.18 14.24
CA VAL A 328 38.89 13.86 13.02
C VAL A 328 37.90 14.01 11.86
N PHE A 329 38.25 14.87 10.91
CA PHE A 329 37.41 15.12 9.74
C PHE A 329 37.18 13.85 8.92
N VAL A 330 35.90 13.46 8.82
CA VAL A 330 35.43 12.41 7.90
C VAL A 330 34.11 12.83 7.26
N ASP A 331 33.95 12.55 5.96
CA ASP A 331 32.74 12.82 5.17
C ASP A 331 32.18 11.50 4.64
N LEU A 332 31.22 10.96 5.36
CA LEU A 332 30.67 9.64 5.15
C LEU A 332 29.32 9.71 4.44
N MET A 333 28.98 8.63 3.73
CA MET A 333 27.63 8.43 3.28
C MET A 333 26.77 8.03 4.47
N ARG A 334 25.65 8.71 4.69
CA ARG A 334 24.86 8.49 5.91
C ARG A 334 24.09 7.18 5.92
N ALA A 335 23.63 6.74 4.73
CA ALA A 335 22.92 5.48 4.60
C ALA A 335 23.82 4.26 4.84
N ASP A 336 25.14 4.44 4.78
CA ASP A 336 26.14 3.41 5.09
C ASP A 336 27.48 4.08 5.40
N ARG A 337 27.80 4.14 6.69
CA ARG A 337 28.97 4.83 7.23
C ARG A 337 30.29 4.12 6.94
N SER A 338 30.26 2.95 6.29
CA SER A 338 31.48 2.28 5.80
C SER A 338 32.06 2.99 4.57
N ILE A 339 31.23 3.77 3.85
CA ILE A 339 31.62 4.42 2.59
C ILE A 339 31.99 5.88 2.83
N ASN A 340 33.26 6.20 2.59
CA ASN A 340 33.73 7.58 2.55
C ASN A 340 33.50 8.20 1.16
N ARG A 341 32.92 9.40 1.12
CA ARG A 341 32.56 10.08 -0.13
C ARG A 341 33.78 10.56 -0.93
N GLN A 342 34.94 10.63 -0.29
CA GLN A 342 36.21 10.95 -0.93
C GLN A 342 36.79 9.75 -1.69
N GLU A 343 36.30 8.53 -1.43
CA GLU A 343 36.84 7.33 -2.07
C GLU A 343 36.41 7.20 -3.53
N PRO A 344 37.25 6.59 -4.39
CA PRO A 344 36.93 6.37 -5.79
C PRO A 344 35.64 5.55 -6.01
N LEU A 345 35.29 4.66 -5.07
CA LEU A 345 34.10 3.84 -5.16
C LEU A 345 32.82 4.70 -5.18
N TYR A 346 32.68 5.64 -4.24
CA TYR A 346 31.55 6.57 -4.21
C TYR A 346 31.48 7.43 -5.47
N GLN A 347 32.64 7.95 -5.92
CA GLN A 347 32.72 8.80 -7.11
C GLN A 347 32.33 8.04 -8.39
N ALA A 348 32.75 6.78 -8.54
CA ALA A 348 32.41 5.95 -9.69
C ALA A 348 30.90 5.68 -9.79
N PHE A 349 30.23 5.43 -8.66
CA PHE A 349 28.79 5.16 -8.63
C PHE A 349 27.90 6.41 -8.51
N SER A 350 28.49 7.60 -8.33
CA SER A 350 27.73 8.86 -8.31
C SER A 350 27.00 9.10 -9.63
N ALA A 351 27.64 8.79 -10.77
CA ALA A 351 26.99 8.89 -12.08
C ALA A 351 25.80 7.93 -12.21
N TYR A 352 25.94 6.70 -11.70
CA TYR A 352 24.85 5.72 -11.67
C TYR A 352 23.66 6.22 -10.84
N ALA A 353 23.92 6.74 -9.65
CA ALA A 353 22.88 7.29 -8.77
C ALA A 353 22.14 8.47 -9.41
N VAL A 354 22.84 9.38 -10.10
CA VAL A 354 22.23 10.49 -10.83
C VAL A 354 21.35 10.00 -11.98
N VAL A 355 21.78 8.98 -12.73
CA VAL A 355 20.96 8.37 -13.78
C VAL A 355 19.68 7.77 -13.17
N MET A 356 19.80 7.03 -12.07
CA MET A 356 18.64 6.40 -11.42
C MET A 356 17.68 7.43 -10.79
N LEU A 357 18.19 8.55 -10.30
CA LEU A 357 17.39 9.71 -9.88
C LEU A 357 16.54 10.27 -11.04
N GLY A 358 17.12 10.29 -12.25
CA GLY A 358 16.40 10.64 -13.47
C GLY A 358 15.36 9.59 -13.88
N VAL A 359 15.66 8.29 -13.73
CA VAL A 359 14.79 7.19 -14.15
C VAL A 359 13.55 7.06 -13.25
N TYR A 360 13.74 7.07 -11.92
CA TYR A 360 12.68 6.75 -10.97
C TYR A 360 11.90 8.00 -10.51
N PRO A 361 12.45 8.90 -9.68
CA PRO A 361 11.75 10.10 -9.24
C PRO A 361 11.23 10.98 -10.37
N ILE A 362 11.97 11.12 -11.47
CA ILE A 362 11.60 12.04 -12.56
C ILE A 362 10.94 11.29 -13.72
N GLY A 363 11.52 10.16 -14.12
CA GLY A 363 11.10 9.42 -15.32
C GLY A 363 9.71 8.80 -15.19
N VAL A 364 9.34 8.25 -14.03
CA VAL A 364 8.01 7.63 -13.84
C VAL A 364 6.88 8.66 -13.90
N PRO A 365 6.91 9.79 -13.18
CA PRO A 365 5.89 10.84 -13.34
C PRO A 365 5.82 11.41 -14.76
N LEU A 366 6.97 11.63 -15.41
CA LEU A 366 7.01 12.12 -16.80
C LEU A 366 6.43 11.10 -17.78
N LEU A 367 6.67 9.81 -17.56
CA LEU A 367 6.07 8.73 -18.36
C LEU A 367 4.55 8.77 -18.24
N TYR A 368 4.01 8.89 -17.03
CA TYR A 368 2.56 9.01 -16.81
C TYR A 368 2.00 10.28 -17.46
N ALA A 369 2.68 11.42 -17.29
CA ALA A 369 2.28 12.69 -17.93
C ALA A 369 2.27 12.58 -19.46
N LEU A 370 3.27 11.94 -20.05
CA LEU A 370 3.36 11.71 -21.49
C LEU A 370 2.25 10.77 -21.99
N MET A 371 1.93 9.71 -21.23
CA MET A 371 0.82 8.80 -21.54
C MET A 371 -0.52 9.55 -21.54
N PHE A 372 -0.79 10.35 -20.50
CA PHE A 372 -2.00 11.18 -20.45
C PHE A 372 -2.03 12.23 -21.57
N HIS A 373 -0.90 12.83 -21.90
CA HIS A 373 -0.84 13.81 -22.98
C HIS A 373 -1.17 13.20 -24.34
N ARG A 374 -0.67 11.99 -24.63
CA ARG A 374 -0.97 11.27 -25.88
C ARG A 374 -2.44 10.88 -25.98
N ALA A 375 -3.05 10.45 -24.89
CA ALA A 375 -4.45 10.04 -24.84
C ALA A 375 -5.42 11.18 -24.45
N ARG A 376 -4.95 12.45 -24.46
CA ARG A 376 -5.70 13.59 -23.91
C ARG A 376 -7.08 13.78 -24.54
N HIS A 377 -7.22 13.50 -25.83
CA HIS A 377 -8.47 13.70 -26.56
C HIS A 377 -9.53 12.68 -26.11
N GLN A 378 -9.15 11.40 -26.04
CA GLN A 378 -10.02 10.34 -25.56
C GLN A 378 -10.41 10.55 -24.08
N LEU A 379 -9.43 10.89 -23.24
CA LEU A 379 -9.68 11.16 -21.82
C LEU A 379 -10.58 12.39 -21.61
N HIS A 380 -10.42 13.43 -22.44
CA HIS A 380 -11.23 14.64 -22.33
C HIS A 380 -12.69 14.39 -22.73
N GLU A 381 -12.92 13.59 -23.78
CA GLU A 381 -14.26 13.18 -24.19
C GLU A 381 -14.95 12.38 -23.10
N MET A 382 -14.28 11.37 -22.55
CA MET A 382 -14.79 10.56 -21.45
C MET A 382 -15.10 11.41 -20.20
N ARG A 383 -14.21 12.35 -19.87
CA ARG A 383 -14.41 13.28 -18.76
C ARG A 383 -15.63 14.19 -18.98
N LEU A 384 -15.84 14.68 -20.21
CA LEU A 384 -16.99 15.52 -20.51
C LEU A 384 -18.30 14.76 -20.28
N ILE A 385 -18.35 13.50 -20.73
CA ILE A 385 -19.52 12.61 -20.55
C ILE A 385 -19.82 12.40 -19.06
N GLU A 386 -18.80 12.07 -18.25
CA GLU A 386 -18.95 11.88 -16.80
C GLU A 386 -19.45 13.16 -16.10
N LEU A 387 -18.87 14.31 -16.42
CA LEU A 387 -19.27 15.60 -15.83
C LEU A 387 -20.70 15.98 -16.21
N THR A 388 -21.09 15.83 -17.48
CA THR A 388 -22.46 16.11 -17.93
C THR A 388 -23.46 15.20 -17.24
N GLN A 389 -23.13 13.92 -17.10
CA GLN A 389 -23.96 12.95 -16.39
C GLN A 389 -24.18 13.32 -14.91
N GLU A 390 -23.13 13.75 -14.21
CA GLU A 390 -23.26 14.21 -12.84
C GLU A 390 -24.15 15.46 -12.72
N THR A 391 -23.97 16.45 -13.61
CA THR A 391 -24.77 17.67 -13.59
C THR A 391 -26.23 17.39 -13.87
N ASP A 392 -26.51 16.52 -14.84
CA ASP A 392 -27.87 16.14 -15.22
C ASP A 392 -28.55 15.36 -14.09
N PHE A 393 -27.82 14.47 -13.41
CA PHE A 393 -28.33 13.75 -12.25
C PHE A 393 -28.63 14.68 -11.06
N LYS A 394 -27.74 15.64 -10.77
CA LYS A 394 -27.96 16.65 -9.72
C LYS A 394 -29.16 17.55 -10.04
N LEU A 395 -29.31 17.96 -11.30
CA LEU A 395 -30.47 18.74 -11.75
C LEU A 395 -31.76 17.93 -11.62
N ALA A 396 -31.79 16.69 -12.11
CA ALA A 396 -32.96 15.80 -12.00
C ALA A 396 -33.36 15.55 -10.54
N LYS A 397 -32.38 15.42 -9.63
CA LYS A 397 -32.64 15.29 -8.20
C LYS A 397 -33.32 16.53 -7.62
N LEU A 398 -32.83 17.73 -7.96
CA LEU A 398 -33.44 18.99 -7.51
C LEU A 398 -34.85 19.17 -8.08
N GLU A 399 -35.06 18.82 -9.35
CA GLU A 399 -36.38 18.83 -9.98
C GLU A 399 -37.35 17.86 -9.29
N ALA A 400 -36.86 16.67 -8.93
CA ALA A 400 -37.63 15.68 -8.17
C ALA A 400 -37.98 16.15 -6.75
N GLU A 401 -37.06 16.85 -6.06
CA GLU A 401 -37.33 17.42 -4.74
C GLU A 401 -38.33 18.59 -4.78
N ALA A 402 -38.39 19.32 -5.90
CA ALA A 402 -39.32 20.43 -6.11
C ALA A 402 -40.73 19.98 -6.55
N GLU A 403 -40.87 18.77 -7.09
CA GLU A 403 -42.15 18.24 -7.58
C GLU A 403 -43.00 17.70 -6.42
N ALA A 404 -44.24 18.20 -6.31
CA ALA A 404 -45.15 17.83 -5.23
C ALA A 404 -45.86 16.48 -5.48
N THR A 405 -45.83 15.97 -6.72
CA THR A 405 -46.58 14.78 -7.13
C THR A 405 -45.71 13.51 -7.06
N PRO A 406 -45.99 12.54 -6.16
CA PRO A 406 -45.14 11.35 -5.99
C PRO A 406 -45.02 10.48 -7.25
N GLU A 407 -46.08 10.35 -8.05
CA GLU A 407 -46.05 9.58 -9.31
C GLU A 407 -45.08 10.16 -10.35
N LYS A 408 -44.96 11.49 -10.41
CA LYS A 408 -44.04 12.17 -11.32
C LYS A 408 -42.60 12.07 -10.82
N VAL A 409 -42.40 12.13 -9.50
CA VAL A 409 -41.10 11.94 -8.87
C VAL A 409 -40.55 10.56 -9.22
N ASP A 410 -41.34 9.50 -9.06
CA ASP A 410 -40.92 8.14 -9.39
C ASP A 410 -40.56 7.98 -10.88
N GLU A 411 -41.33 8.58 -11.78
CA GLU A 411 -41.03 8.57 -13.22
C GLU A 411 -39.74 9.35 -13.56
N MET A 412 -39.50 10.51 -12.93
CA MET A 412 -38.27 11.28 -13.11
C MET A 412 -37.04 10.51 -12.60
N VAL A 413 -37.14 9.90 -11.42
CA VAL A 413 -36.09 9.06 -10.85
C VAL A 413 -35.79 7.89 -11.77
N ARG A 414 -36.83 7.20 -12.30
CA ARG A 414 -36.65 6.08 -13.22
C ARG A 414 -35.92 6.50 -14.50
N ARG A 415 -36.33 7.61 -15.13
CA ARG A 415 -35.65 8.15 -16.32
C ARG A 415 -34.20 8.53 -16.05
N ALA A 416 -33.94 9.15 -14.90
CA ALA A 416 -32.58 9.51 -14.50
C ALA A 416 -31.69 8.26 -14.30
N ILE A 417 -32.24 7.18 -13.73
CA ILE A 417 -31.55 5.89 -13.60
C ILE A 417 -31.26 5.27 -14.97
N GLU A 418 -32.26 5.20 -15.86
CA GLU A 418 -32.09 4.63 -17.22
C GLU A 418 -31.06 5.42 -18.04
N ALA A 419 -31.10 6.76 -17.99
CA ALA A 419 -30.12 7.61 -18.66
C ALA A 419 -28.70 7.42 -18.08
N ARG A 420 -28.60 7.24 -16.76
CA ARG A 420 -27.32 6.97 -16.08
C ARG A 420 -26.73 5.62 -16.52
N GLU A 421 -27.55 4.58 -16.60
CA GLU A 421 -27.12 3.25 -17.04
C GLU A 421 -26.66 3.24 -18.51
N ALA A 422 -27.41 3.90 -19.39
CA ALA A 422 -27.04 4.04 -20.80
C ALA A 422 -25.69 4.75 -20.99
N THR A 423 -25.48 5.84 -20.24
CA THR A 423 -24.25 6.64 -20.28
C THR A 423 -23.06 5.86 -19.71
N MET A 424 -23.26 5.14 -18.60
CA MET A 424 -22.23 4.29 -18.00
C MET A 424 -21.76 3.20 -18.97
N LYS A 425 -22.69 2.58 -19.70
CA LYS A 425 -22.37 1.58 -20.73
C LYS A 425 -21.60 2.18 -21.91
N ALA A 426 -21.93 3.40 -22.32
CA ALA A 426 -21.18 4.11 -23.35
C ALA A 426 -19.75 4.44 -22.88
N LEU A 427 -19.60 4.88 -21.63
CA LEU A 427 -18.32 5.17 -21.00
C LEU A 427 -17.44 3.91 -20.88
N GLU A 428 -18.04 2.77 -20.54
CA GLU A 428 -17.33 1.48 -20.47
C GLU A 428 -16.79 1.05 -21.83
N ASN A 429 -17.56 1.24 -22.90
CA ASN A 429 -17.10 0.97 -24.28
C ASN A 429 -15.91 1.85 -24.65
N LEU A 430 -15.99 3.18 -24.42
CA LEU A 430 -14.89 4.13 -24.64
C LEU A 430 -13.65 3.75 -23.82
N ARG A 431 -13.84 3.34 -22.56
CA ARG A 431 -12.76 2.86 -21.69
C ARG A 431 -12.10 1.59 -22.23
N GLY A 432 -12.88 0.74 -22.90
CA GLY A 432 -12.41 -0.46 -23.60
C GLY A 432 -11.45 -0.17 -24.76
N GLU A 433 -11.53 1.01 -25.37
CA GLU A 433 -10.65 1.45 -26.46
C GLU A 433 -9.29 1.96 -25.96
N LEU A 434 -9.19 2.36 -24.69
CA LEU A 434 -7.93 2.84 -24.12
C LEU A 434 -6.89 1.71 -24.04
N PRO A 435 -5.59 2.02 -24.24
CA PRO A 435 -4.51 1.08 -23.95
C PRO A 435 -4.62 0.50 -22.54
N THR A 436 -4.29 -0.78 -22.37
CA THR A 436 -4.42 -1.50 -21.09
C THR A 436 -3.68 -0.82 -19.94
N THR A 437 -2.49 -0.28 -20.21
CA THR A 437 -1.68 0.46 -19.21
C THR A 437 -2.39 1.71 -18.72
N LEU A 438 -2.98 2.49 -19.64
CA LEU A 438 -3.69 3.72 -19.31
C LEU A 438 -5.00 3.42 -18.57
N ARG A 439 -5.71 2.36 -18.96
CA ARG A 439 -6.93 1.90 -18.29
C ARG A 439 -6.68 1.55 -16.83
N LYS A 440 -5.54 0.92 -16.53
CA LYS A 440 -5.11 0.61 -15.17
C LYS A 440 -4.70 1.86 -14.40
N LEU A 441 -3.96 2.75 -15.03
CA LEU A 441 -3.53 4.00 -14.41
C LEU A 441 -4.72 4.88 -13.98
N THR A 442 -5.83 4.83 -14.72
CA THR A 442 -7.06 5.56 -14.39
C THR A 442 -8.10 4.72 -13.65
N ALA A 443 -7.84 3.44 -13.36
CA ALA A 443 -8.83 2.48 -12.84
C ALA A 443 -9.47 2.93 -11.52
N GLY A 444 -8.65 3.43 -10.60
CA GLY A 444 -9.09 3.81 -9.25
C GLY A 444 -9.59 5.25 -9.13
N TYR A 445 -9.52 6.06 -10.18
CA TYR A 445 -9.81 7.51 -10.11
C TYR A 445 -11.02 7.90 -10.94
N GLU A 446 -11.76 8.91 -10.50
CA GLU A 446 -12.74 9.61 -11.34
C GLU A 446 -12.05 10.18 -12.59
N LEU A 447 -12.74 10.25 -13.74
CA LEU A 447 -12.11 10.81 -14.94
C LEU A 447 -11.93 12.33 -14.81
N ARG A 448 -12.69 13.01 -13.95
CA ARG A 448 -12.41 14.40 -13.54
C ARG A 448 -10.99 14.59 -13.00
N THR A 449 -10.47 13.60 -12.29
CA THR A 449 -9.21 13.63 -11.52
C THR A 449 -8.23 12.54 -11.99
N TYR A 450 -8.31 12.06 -13.24
CA TYR A 450 -7.42 11.00 -13.76
C TYR A 450 -5.92 11.28 -13.59
N TRP A 451 -5.53 12.55 -13.48
CA TRP A 451 -4.15 13.01 -13.32
C TRP A 451 -3.64 12.89 -11.87
N PHE A 452 -4.50 12.49 -10.93
CA PHE A 452 -4.17 12.41 -9.50
C PHE A 452 -3.06 11.41 -9.20
N GLU A 453 -2.86 10.39 -10.04
CA GLU A 453 -1.72 9.47 -9.91
C GLU A 453 -0.36 10.18 -10.06
N ILE A 454 -0.28 11.24 -10.88
CA ILE A 454 0.94 12.08 -10.97
C ILE A 454 1.12 12.87 -9.67
N PHE A 455 0.04 13.42 -9.13
CA PHE A 455 0.07 14.10 -7.84
C PHE A 455 0.56 13.15 -6.74
N GLU A 456 0.07 11.90 -6.72
CA GLU A 456 0.54 10.86 -5.79
C GLU A 456 2.04 10.60 -5.91
N CYS A 457 2.55 10.53 -7.14
CA CYS A 457 3.98 10.36 -7.38
C CYS A 457 4.78 11.55 -6.84
N VAL A 458 4.36 12.78 -7.13
CA VAL A 458 5.01 14.02 -6.66
C VAL A 458 4.94 14.12 -5.14
N ARG A 459 3.79 13.82 -4.53
CA ARG A 459 3.60 13.82 -3.08
C ARG A 459 4.55 12.84 -2.40
N LYS A 460 4.66 11.61 -2.93
CA LYS A 460 5.59 10.60 -2.41
C LYS A 460 7.02 11.14 -2.45
N ILE A 461 7.49 11.70 -3.56
CA ILE A 461 8.82 12.33 -3.66
C ILE A 461 8.97 13.51 -2.69
N ALA A 462 7.96 14.36 -2.54
CA ALA A 462 8.02 15.49 -1.64
C ALA A 462 8.12 15.05 -0.16
N LEU A 463 7.53 13.91 0.21
CA LEU A 463 7.62 13.35 1.56
C LEU A 463 8.88 12.50 1.79
N ILE A 464 9.43 11.87 0.75
CA ILE A 464 10.59 10.96 0.91
C ILE A 464 11.90 11.58 0.44
N GLY A 465 11.89 12.30 -0.67
CA GLY A 465 13.08 12.79 -1.37
C GLY A 465 13.57 14.16 -0.92
N LEU A 466 12.65 15.10 -0.67
CA LEU A 466 13.00 16.48 -0.30
C LEU A 466 13.42 16.69 1.17
N PRO A 467 12.86 15.98 2.18
CA PRO A 467 13.28 16.15 3.57
C PRO A 467 14.74 15.76 3.82
N ILE A 468 15.38 15.12 2.84
CA ILE A 468 16.76 14.66 2.86
C ILE A 468 17.77 15.82 2.89
N PHE A 469 17.39 16.99 2.41
CA PHE A 469 18.23 18.19 2.48
C PHE A 469 18.32 18.79 3.90
N PHE A 470 17.51 18.29 4.84
CA PHE A 470 17.54 18.72 6.23
C PHE A 470 18.23 17.67 7.09
N PRO A 471 18.88 18.08 8.20
CA PRO A 471 19.40 17.14 9.18
C PRO A 471 18.26 16.26 9.74
N PRO A 472 18.53 14.97 10.00
CA PRO A 472 17.52 14.02 10.46
C PRO A 472 16.92 14.40 11.80
N GLY A 473 15.62 14.24 11.95
CA GLY A 473 14.91 14.53 13.19
C GLY A 473 14.96 16.00 13.59
N SER A 474 15.55 16.87 12.76
CA SER A 474 15.61 18.30 13.01
C SER A 474 14.21 18.91 12.89
N PRO A 475 13.89 19.95 13.69
CA PRO A 475 12.61 20.63 13.58
C PRO A 475 12.29 21.10 12.14
N PRO A 476 13.23 21.68 11.35
CA PRO A 476 12.97 22.05 9.97
C PRO A 476 12.55 20.87 9.07
N GLN A 477 13.17 19.69 9.24
CA GLN A 477 12.82 18.49 8.48
C GLN A 477 11.37 18.05 8.77
N LEU A 478 11.01 17.99 10.05
CA LEU A 478 9.68 17.58 10.51
C LEU A 478 8.62 18.59 10.09
N ILE A 479 8.89 19.90 10.25
CA ILE A 479 8.00 20.98 9.82
C ILE A 479 7.78 20.94 8.30
N PHE A 480 8.83 20.69 7.51
CA PHE A 480 8.68 20.53 6.06
C PHE A 480 7.75 19.36 5.73
N GLY A 481 7.94 18.19 6.35
CA GLY A 481 7.06 17.05 6.20
C GLY A 481 5.60 17.36 6.59
N LEU A 482 5.39 18.09 7.69
CA LEU A 482 4.05 18.52 8.14
C LEU A 482 3.35 19.44 7.14
N ILE A 483 4.08 20.39 6.54
CA ILE A 483 3.54 21.28 5.50
C ILE A 483 3.07 20.46 4.29
N ILE A 484 3.89 19.51 3.82
CA ILE A 484 3.52 18.65 2.69
C ILE A 484 2.30 17.78 3.03
N CYS A 485 2.23 17.22 4.24
CA CYS A 485 1.07 16.44 4.69
C CYS A 485 -0.21 17.29 4.73
N PHE A 486 -0.12 18.51 5.25
CA PHE A 486 -1.27 19.43 5.31
C PHE A 486 -1.77 19.82 3.91
N LEU A 487 -0.86 20.18 3.00
CA LEU A 487 -1.21 20.50 1.61
C LEU A 487 -1.80 19.28 0.89
N SER A 488 -1.27 18.09 1.18
CA SER A 488 -1.77 16.84 0.60
C SER A 488 -3.16 16.51 1.10
N TYR A 489 -3.42 16.64 2.40
CA TYR A 489 -4.74 16.47 2.99
C TYR A 489 -5.75 17.43 2.36
N GLY A 490 -5.39 18.72 2.20
CA GLY A 490 -6.22 19.69 1.51
C GLY A 490 -6.54 19.28 0.06
N ALA A 491 -5.56 18.74 -0.67
CA ALA A 491 -5.80 18.23 -2.03
C ALA A 491 -6.78 17.03 -2.03
N TYR A 492 -6.62 16.07 -1.11
CA TYR A 492 -7.55 14.95 -0.99
C TYR A 492 -8.99 15.40 -0.64
N CYS A 493 -9.15 16.38 0.25
CA CYS A 493 -10.47 16.91 0.60
C CYS A 493 -11.12 17.71 -0.54
N VAL A 494 -10.35 18.48 -1.31
CA VAL A 494 -10.89 19.29 -2.40
C VAL A 494 -11.22 18.45 -3.63
N TYR A 495 -10.34 17.50 -3.96
CA TYR A 495 -10.48 16.76 -5.20
C TYR A 495 -11.32 15.49 -5.07
N SER A 496 -11.34 14.80 -3.92
CA SER A 496 -12.03 13.51 -3.74
C SER A 496 -11.80 12.59 -4.95
N PRO A 497 -10.55 12.17 -5.18
CA PRO A 497 -10.13 11.66 -6.48
C PRO A 497 -10.60 10.23 -6.81
N TYR A 498 -10.99 9.42 -5.81
CA TYR A 498 -11.29 8.01 -6.03
C TYR A 498 -12.74 7.79 -6.49
N VAL A 499 -12.98 6.68 -7.21
CA VAL A 499 -14.33 6.33 -7.71
C VAL A 499 -15.30 5.98 -6.57
N SER A 500 -14.76 5.47 -5.45
CA SER A 500 -15.54 5.13 -4.26
C SER A 500 -15.29 6.14 -3.15
N ASP A 501 -16.36 6.72 -2.60
CA ASP A 501 -16.31 7.66 -1.47
C ASP A 501 -15.60 7.05 -0.23
N GLU A 502 -15.68 5.74 -0.07
CA GLU A 502 -14.97 4.99 0.99
C GLU A 502 -13.45 5.07 0.82
N ASP A 503 -12.95 4.97 -0.41
CA ASP A 503 -11.52 5.01 -0.69
C ASP A 503 -10.98 6.45 -0.49
N ASP A 504 -11.79 7.46 -0.80
CA ASP A 504 -11.50 8.86 -0.46
C ASP A 504 -11.40 9.07 1.05
N LEU A 505 -12.34 8.52 1.83
CA LEU A 505 -12.30 8.62 3.29
C LEU A 505 -11.05 7.94 3.85
N ILE A 506 -10.73 6.73 3.39
CA ILE A 506 -9.53 6.00 3.81
C ILE A 506 -8.27 6.79 3.49
N ALA A 507 -8.17 7.38 2.30
CA ALA A 507 -7.01 8.17 1.91
C ALA A 507 -6.86 9.46 2.73
N GLN A 508 -7.97 10.15 3.03
CA GLN A 508 -7.98 11.31 3.91
C GLN A 508 -7.51 10.95 5.33
N VAL A 509 -8.01 9.83 5.89
CA VAL A 509 -7.58 9.34 7.20
C VAL A 509 -6.10 8.97 7.20
N ALA A 510 -5.61 8.33 6.13
CA ALA A 510 -4.19 8.03 6.00
C ALA A 510 -3.31 9.29 6.06
N GLN A 511 -3.72 10.40 5.42
CA GLN A 511 -3.00 11.67 5.54
C GLN A 511 -3.00 12.22 6.96
N VAL A 512 -4.14 12.11 7.67
CA VAL A 512 -4.25 12.53 9.08
C VAL A 512 -3.33 11.70 9.98
N ILE A 513 -3.25 10.39 9.77
CA ILE A 513 -2.36 9.50 10.52
C ILE A 513 -0.89 9.88 10.29
N ILE A 514 -0.48 10.12 9.04
CA ILE A 514 0.89 10.53 8.72
C ILE A 514 1.20 11.88 9.37
N PHE A 515 0.28 12.84 9.29
CA PHE A 515 0.43 14.14 9.93
C PHE A 515 0.65 14.02 11.45
N PHE A 516 -0.21 13.28 12.15
CA PHE A 516 -0.06 13.07 13.59
C PHE A 516 1.17 12.24 13.95
N SER A 517 1.65 11.37 13.05
CA SER A 517 2.91 10.64 13.24
C SER A 517 4.11 11.59 13.25
N LEU A 518 4.14 12.57 12.35
CA LEU A 518 5.18 13.60 12.32
C LEU A 518 5.07 14.58 13.50
N VAL A 519 3.85 14.94 13.91
CA VAL A 519 3.62 15.75 15.13
C VAL A 519 4.13 14.99 16.36
N SER A 520 3.81 13.71 16.47
CA SER A 520 4.27 12.84 17.55
C SER A 520 5.79 12.86 17.65
N SER A 521 6.50 12.67 16.53
CA SER A 521 7.97 12.76 16.53
C SER A 521 8.49 14.13 16.93
N LEU A 522 7.86 15.22 16.49
CA LEU A 522 8.29 16.57 16.87
C LEU A 522 8.14 16.79 18.38
N VAL A 523 7.01 16.37 18.94
CA VAL A 523 6.71 16.52 20.36
C VAL A 523 7.58 15.60 21.22
N THR A 524 7.75 14.33 20.86
CA THR A 524 8.61 13.39 21.60
C THR A 524 10.08 13.81 21.55
N ASN A 525 10.53 14.46 20.47
CA ASN A 525 11.87 15.03 20.41
C ASN A 525 12.04 16.27 21.31
N ALA A 526 10.98 17.04 21.54
CA ALA A 526 11.00 18.22 22.40
C ALA A 526 10.73 17.89 23.89
N TYR A 527 9.86 16.92 24.17
CA TYR A 527 9.35 16.57 25.49
C TYR A 527 9.25 15.03 25.67
N PRO A 528 10.38 14.31 25.81
CA PRO A 528 10.40 12.85 25.82
C PRO A 528 9.69 12.22 27.04
N GLU A 529 9.69 12.89 28.19
CA GLU A 529 9.19 12.35 29.47
C GLU A 529 7.86 12.99 29.93
N ASP A 530 7.14 13.67 29.03
CA ASP A 530 5.88 14.31 29.40
C ASP A 530 4.73 13.27 29.54
N PRO A 531 4.11 13.14 30.74
CA PRO A 531 3.12 12.11 31.01
C PRO A 531 1.81 12.31 30.22
N VAL A 532 1.48 13.55 29.84
CA VAL A 532 0.29 13.84 29.02
C VAL A 532 0.55 13.40 27.59
N MET A 533 1.74 13.69 27.06
CA MET A 533 2.11 13.31 25.69
C MET A 533 2.23 11.79 25.50
N GLN A 534 2.63 11.05 26.53
CA GLN A 534 2.66 9.58 26.50
C GLN A 534 1.29 8.93 26.28
N VAL A 535 0.20 9.60 26.68
CA VAL A 535 -1.18 9.10 26.46
C VAL A 535 -1.81 9.73 25.22
N LEU A 536 -1.61 11.03 25.01
CA LEU A 536 -2.23 11.78 23.92
C LEU A 536 -1.74 11.31 22.54
N LEU A 537 -0.43 11.07 22.39
CA LEU A 537 0.16 10.72 21.09
C LEU A 537 -0.32 9.35 20.56
N PRO A 538 -0.33 8.26 21.36
CA PRO A 538 -0.94 7.00 20.93
C PRO A 538 -2.44 7.13 20.62
N ALA A 539 -3.19 7.93 21.39
CA ALA A 539 -4.61 8.15 21.14
C ALA A 539 -4.84 8.86 19.79
N LEU A 540 -4.05 9.89 19.47
CA LEU A 540 -4.12 10.60 18.19
C LEU A 540 -3.80 9.71 16.98
N LEU A 541 -2.96 8.69 17.16
CA LEU A 541 -2.64 7.71 16.11
C LEU A 541 -3.66 6.58 16.00
N ALA A 542 -4.18 6.09 17.13
CA ALA A 542 -5.10 4.96 17.17
C ALA A 542 -6.54 5.33 16.80
N VAL A 543 -7.01 6.50 17.23
CA VAL A 543 -8.41 6.92 17.02
C VAL A 543 -8.78 6.99 15.53
N PRO A 544 -8.00 7.61 14.63
CA PRO A 544 -8.34 7.63 13.21
C PRO A 544 -8.45 6.22 12.60
N VAL A 545 -7.53 5.31 12.95
CA VAL A 545 -7.55 3.91 12.49
C VAL A 545 -8.80 3.19 12.96
N VAL A 546 -9.13 3.32 14.25
CA VAL A 546 -10.30 2.69 14.86
C VAL A 546 -11.59 3.24 14.25
N LEU A 547 -11.67 4.56 14.02
CA LEU A 547 -12.83 5.19 13.38
C LEU A 547 -13.02 4.68 11.96
N THR A 548 -11.96 4.61 11.14
CA THR A 548 -12.05 4.03 9.80
C THR A 548 -12.55 2.59 9.87
N PHE A 549 -12.01 1.76 10.77
CA PHE A 549 -12.49 0.39 10.93
C PHE A 549 -13.97 0.33 11.32
N ILE A 550 -14.44 1.19 12.23
CA ILE A 550 -15.85 1.23 12.66
C ILE A 550 -16.78 1.69 11.54
N PHE A 551 -16.39 2.69 10.75
CA PHE A 551 -17.24 3.27 9.71
C PHE A 551 -17.27 2.43 8.43
N GLU A 552 -16.15 1.78 8.07
CA GLU A 552 -16.01 1.01 6.83
C GLU A 552 -16.44 -0.44 6.97
N THR A 553 -16.42 -1.01 8.19
CA THR A 553 -16.88 -2.39 8.37
C THR A 553 -18.40 -2.45 8.55
N PRO A 554 -19.05 -3.57 8.14
CA PRO A 554 -20.48 -3.80 8.39
C PRO A 554 -20.85 -3.88 9.89
N LEU A 555 -19.88 -3.71 10.81
CA LEU A 555 -20.14 -3.38 12.21
C LEU A 555 -21.05 -2.17 12.34
N TRP A 556 -20.96 -1.16 11.47
CA TRP A 556 -21.88 -0.02 11.50
C TRP A 556 -23.32 -0.44 11.18
N GLU A 557 -23.52 -1.39 10.26
CA GLU A 557 -24.84 -1.94 9.95
C GLU A 557 -25.36 -2.84 11.08
N TYR A 558 -24.47 -3.59 11.73
CA TYR A 558 -24.76 -4.34 12.95
C TYR A 558 -25.15 -3.41 14.11
N LEU A 559 -24.45 -2.29 14.29
CA LEU A 559 -24.79 -1.26 15.28
C LEU A 559 -26.10 -0.54 14.93
N ARG A 560 -26.40 -0.31 13.64
CA ARG A 560 -27.71 0.20 13.20
C ARG A 560 -28.85 -0.75 13.56
N SER A 561 -28.62 -2.06 13.65
CA SER A 561 -29.66 -3.00 14.09
C SER A 561 -30.20 -2.67 15.49
N TYR A 562 -29.36 -2.11 16.38
CA TYR A 562 -29.76 -1.64 17.71
C TYR A 562 -30.52 -0.29 17.69
N THR A 563 -30.48 0.44 16.57
CA THR A 563 -31.20 1.71 16.38
C THR A 563 -32.53 1.55 15.64
N LYS A 564 -32.85 0.36 15.12
CA LYS A 564 -34.15 0.10 14.49
C LYS A 564 -35.23 0.08 15.59
N PRO A 565 -36.33 0.84 15.45
CA PRO A 565 -37.44 0.75 16.38
C PRO A 565 -38.06 -0.65 16.32
N ASP A 566 -38.47 -1.17 17.47
CA ASP A 566 -39.30 -2.37 17.54
C ASP A 566 -40.69 -2.13 16.91
N ALA A 567 -41.52 -3.17 16.83
CA ALA A 567 -42.86 -3.10 16.22
C ALA A 567 -43.79 -2.06 16.88
N GLU A 568 -43.42 -1.55 18.06
CA GLU A 568 -44.15 -0.55 18.84
C GLU A 568 -43.53 0.85 18.75
N GLY A 569 -42.46 1.03 17.96
CA GLY A 569 -41.80 2.31 17.75
C GLY A 569 -40.71 2.66 18.78
N ASN A 570 -40.38 1.75 19.71
CA ASN A 570 -39.43 1.99 20.78
C ASN A 570 -38.01 1.56 20.38
N VAL A 571 -37.02 2.37 20.75
CA VAL A 571 -35.60 2.08 20.53
C VAL A 571 -34.97 1.69 21.86
N GLY A 572 -34.18 0.60 21.88
CA GLY A 572 -33.46 0.12 23.06
C GLY A 572 -32.54 1.19 23.66
N LEU A 573 -32.11 1.01 24.92
CA LEU A 573 -31.29 2.00 25.65
C LEU A 573 -29.99 2.36 24.91
N ALA A 574 -29.31 1.35 24.33
CA ALA A 574 -28.14 1.54 23.49
C ALA A 574 -28.46 2.33 22.21
N GLY A 575 -29.56 1.99 21.52
CA GLY A 575 -29.98 2.69 20.32
C GLY A 575 -30.38 4.15 20.56
N ARG A 576 -30.96 4.48 21.71
CA ARG A 576 -31.23 5.87 22.13
C ARG A 576 -29.93 6.67 22.31
N TRP A 577 -28.92 6.09 22.95
CA TRP A 577 -27.61 6.71 23.12
C TRP A 577 -26.93 7.00 21.76
N PHE A 578 -26.98 6.04 20.83
CA PHE A 578 -26.46 6.22 19.47
C PHE A 578 -27.23 7.29 18.67
N LEU A 579 -28.56 7.36 18.79
CA LEU A 579 -29.37 8.38 18.12
C LEU A 579 -29.14 9.79 18.69
N ASP A 580 -28.87 9.91 19.98
CA ASP A 580 -28.51 11.17 20.62
C ASP A 580 -27.09 11.61 20.22
N PHE A 581 -26.12 10.68 20.18
CA PHE A 581 -24.77 10.95 19.68
C PHE A 581 -24.79 11.40 18.21
N ARG A 582 -25.57 10.74 17.34
CA ARG A 582 -25.73 11.13 15.94
C ARG A 582 -26.37 12.52 15.80
N ARG A 583 -27.42 12.82 16.57
CA ARG A 583 -28.03 14.17 16.59
C ARG A 583 -27.06 15.23 17.09
N TYR A 584 -26.18 14.88 18.02
CA TYR A 584 -25.15 15.77 18.53
C TYR A 584 -24.04 16.02 17.48
N ALA A 585 -23.55 14.97 16.83
CA ALA A 585 -22.56 15.06 15.77
C ALA A 585 -23.06 15.89 14.58
N VAL A 586 -24.27 15.60 14.07
CA VAL A 586 -24.86 16.34 12.95
C VAL A 586 -25.09 17.82 13.27
N ARG A 587 -25.50 18.17 14.51
CA ARG A 587 -25.59 19.58 14.94
C ARG A 587 -24.25 20.31 14.99
N ILE A 588 -23.15 19.59 15.21
CA ILE A 588 -21.81 20.17 15.18
C ILE A 588 -21.40 20.39 13.72
N THR A 589 -21.67 19.43 12.83
CA THR A 589 -21.37 19.54 11.40
C THR A 589 -22.17 20.67 10.73
N ASP A 590 -23.46 20.82 11.02
CA ASP A 590 -24.32 21.91 10.52
C ASP A 590 -23.95 23.30 11.06
N ARG A 591 -23.11 23.38 12.10
CA ARG A 591 -22.61 24.66 12.64
C ARG A 591 -21.20 25.00 12.14
N LEU A 592 -20.53 24.07 11.46
CA LEU A 592 -19.18 24.21 10.92
C LEU A 592 -19.18 24.46 9.40
N VAL A 593 -20.32 24.25 8.74
CA VAL A 593 -20.66 24.75 7.39
C VAL A 593 -21.41 26.07 7.54
#